data_AF-A0A5N5ZVE8-F1
#
_entry.id   AF-A0A5N5ZVE8-F1
#
_cell.length_a   1.000
_cell.length_b   1.000
_cell.length_c   1.000
_cell.angle_alpha   90.00
_cell.angle_beta   90.00
_cell.angle_gamma   90.00
#
_symmetry.space_group_name_H-M   'P 1'
#
loop_
_entity.id
_entity.type
_entity.pdbx_description
1 polymer ?
#
loop_
_entity_poly.entity_id
_entity_poly.type
_entity_poly.pdbx_seq_one_letter_code
_entity_poly.pdbx_strand_id
1 'polypeptide(L)'
;MPDSSTSLPNPSLGRRRFLAAGVGLGAGVLAARSASAVQRPAEGSPDVHLFYYPWYGSPAVHGSWRHWQQGGHQPPESVGADFYPLLGAYDAGDEEVVAQHMRWVRQAGVGVVATTWWGQGSYEDQRVPLLLDVAAEHGVAVAWHLEPYEERTALSTVDDIAYINERYGGHPAFYRDAAHGNRPAFYVFNSLLTQDWSELAAVGGENIVLAQTTDVSRVGDFQGVYTYAVLTEFEGWAGVAEWCRANGLIWAPSVGPGYIDDRAVPGNTTETIDRADGETYDAIWSAVLSPENGGSPDWVSITSFNEWHEGSTIEPASATPPPGHNYLTYDGAYGMTGAESATAYLERTRHWVDVFRNSSRGVGGSPVVR
;
A
#
# COMPACT_ATOMS: atom_id res chain seq x y z
N MET A 1 -46.68 32.54 29.08
CA MET A 1 -47.15 32.71 30.47
C MET A 1 -47.35 31.33 31.07
N PRO A 2 -46.96 31.14 32.33
CA PRO A 2 -45.61 30.70 32.69
C PRO A 2 -45.72 29.50 33.67
N ASP A 3 -44.70 28.92 34.31
CA ASP A 3 -43.74 29.48 35.28
C ASP A 3 -42.86 28.30 35.75
N SER A 4 -41.52 28.38 35.68
CA SER A 4 -40.59 28.91 36.71
C SER A 4 -40.09 27.83 37.69
N SER A 5 -38.77 27.57 37.69
CA SER A 5 -37.80 27.99 38.72
C SER A 5 -37.72 26.98 39.90
N THR A 6 -36.57 26.54 40.42
CA THR A 6 -35.50 27.28 41.11
C THR A 6 -34.46 26.23 41.60
N SER A 7 -33.15 26.43 41.38
CA SER A 7 -32.14 26.99 42.31
C SER A 7 -31.32 25.96 43.11
N LEU A 8 -29.99 26.06 42.94
CA LEU A 8 -28.92 25.53 43.80
C LEU A 8 -29.06 25.99 45.26
N PRO A 9 -28.32 25.36 46.20
CA PRO A 9 -27.21 26.12 46.78
C PRO A 9 -25.93 25.31 47.04
N ASN A 10 -24.84 26.05 47.05
CA ASN A 10 -23.50 25.71 47.55
C ASN A 10 -23.29 26.47 48.88
N PRO A 11 -22.64 25.88 49.90
CA PRO A 11 -21.70 26.67 50.73
C PRO A 11 -20.44 25.85 51.07
N SER A 12 -19.25 26.25 50.63
CA SER A 12 -18.30 27.18 51.28
C SER A 12 -17.56 26.67 52.54
N LEU A 13 -16.24 26.48 52.35
CA LEU A 13 -15.10 26.95 53.16
C LEU A 13 -15.00 26.62 54.66
N GLY A 14 -13.94 25.87 55.01
CA GLY A 14 -13.33 25.84 56.35
C GLY A 14 -11.81 25.90 56.28
N ARG A 15 -11.23 27.07 56.55
CA ARG A 15 -9.78 27.32 56.69
C ARG A 15 -9.23 26.64 57.94
N ARG A 16 -8.05 26.02 57.84
CA ARG A 16 -7.09 25.92 58.97
C ARG A 16 -5.71 26.38 58.51
N ARG A 17 -5.24 27.44 59.17
CA ARG A 17 -3.85 27.90 59.17
C ARG A 17 -3.07 27.09 60.21
N PHE A 18 -1.86 26.67 59.89
CA PHE A 18 -0.78 26.55 60.87
C PHE A 18 0.54 27.03 60.26
N LEU A 19 1.31 27.71 61.10
CA LEU A 19 2.48 28.52 60.80
C LEU A 19 3.74 27.71 60.45
N ALA A 20 4.66 28.44 59.81
CA ALA A 20 5.99 28.08 59.35
C ALA A 20 6.99 27.61 60.42
N ALA A 21 8.00 26.84 59.99
CA ALA A 21 9.43 27.13 60.18
C ALA A 21 10.28 26.03 59.50
N GLY A 22 11.40 26.41 58.87
CA GLY A 22 12.49 25.47 58.59
C GLY A 22 13.17 25.64 57.23
N VAL A 23 14.23 26.45 57.21
CA VAL A 23 15.20 26.58 56.12
C VAL A 23 15.97 25.26 55.94
N GLY A 24 16.10 24.82 54.69
CA GLY A 24 16.99 23.73 54.29
C GLY A 24 17.28 23.81 52.80
N LEU A 25 18.35 24.52 52.44
CA LEU A 25 18.96 24.48 51.11
C LEU A 25 19.57 23.08 50.90
N GLY A 26 18.81 22.21 50.25
CA GLY A 26 19.32 20.98 49.65
C GLY A 26 19.15 21.09 48.14
N ALA A 27 20.26 21.28 47.42
CA ALA A 27 20.30 21.17 45.97
C ALA A 27 20.08 19.69 45.58
N GLY A 28 18.83 19.27 45.53
CA GLY A 28 18.43 18.02 44.92
C GLY A 28 18.44 18.21 43.40
N VAL A 29 19.42 17.61 42.73
CA VAL A 29 19.37 17.39 41.29
C VAL A 29 18.16 16.51 41.01
N LEU A 30 17.03 17.14 40.69
CA LEU A 30 15.92 16.48 40.02
C LEU A 30 16.42 16.11 38.64
N ALA A 31 16.98 14.90 38.51
CA ALA A 31 17.11 14.24 37.23
C ALA A 31 15.69 14.08 36.68
N ALA A 32 15.27 15.04 35.86
CA ALA A 32 14.11 14.88 35.00
C ALA A 32 14.40 13.64 34.16
N ARG A 33 13.74 12.53 34.50
CA ARG A 33 13.61 11.41 33.59
C ARG A 33 12.86 11.97 32.40
N SER A 34 13.58 12.30 31.33
CA SER A 34 13.00 12.47 30.02
C SER A 34 12.13 11.25 29.80
N ALA A 35 10.81 11.43 29.80
CA ALA A 35 9.92 10.44 29.24
C ALA A 35 10.45 10.24 27.81
N SER A 36 11.05 9.08 27.57
CA SER A 36 11.40 8.68 26.22
C SER A 36 10.09 8.78 25.46
N ALA A 37 9.98 9.77 24.57
CA ALA A 37 8.86 9.84 23.68
C ALA A 37 8.84 8.49 22.98
N VAL A 38 7.80 7.69 23.22
CA VAL A 38 7.53 6.52 22.39
C VAL A 38 7.56 7.07 20.98
N GLN A 39 8.62 6.72 20.25
CA GLN A 39 8.78 7.10 18.87
C GLN A 39 7.61 6.40 18.19
N ARG A 40 6.53 7.16 17.93
CA ARG A 40 5.47 6.71 17.03
C ARG A 40 6.22 6.22 15.79
N PRO A 41 6.00 4.99 15.31
CA PRO A 41 6.60 4.55 14.07
C PRO A 41 6.37 5.65 13.04
N ALA A 42 7.42 6.05 12.32
CA ALA A 42 7.30 7.05 11.28
C ALA A 42 6.06 6.71 10.43
N GLU A 43 5.16 7.68 10.22
CA GLU A 43 4.04 7.54 9.30
C GLU A 43 4.53 6.88 8.01
N GLY A 44 3.80 5.86 7.55
CA GLY A 44 4.09 5.19 6.28
C GLY A 44 4.16 6.23 5.16
N SER A 45 5.01 5.99 4.17
CA SER A 45 5.21 6.96 3.09
C SER A 45 3.91 7.10 2.27
N PRO A 46 3.32 8.30 2.15
CA PRO A 46 2.14 8.51 1.29
C PRO A 46 2.49 8.40 -0.21
N ASP A 47 3.78 8.38 -0.52
CA ASP A 47 4.33 8.30 -1.88
C ASP A 47 4.79 6.88 -2.25
N VAL A 48 4.55 5.90 -1.37
CA VAL A 48 4.79 4.48 -1.66
C VAL A 48 3.49 3.72 -1.56
N HIS A 49 3.07 3.15 -2.68
CA HIS A 49 1.77 2.51 -2.86
C HIS A 49 1.98 1.02 -3.11
N LEU A 50 1.18 0.17 -2.49
CA LEU A 50 1.35 -1.28 -2.55
C LEU A 50 0.08 -1.92 -3.12
N PHE A 51 0.20 -2.64 -4.24
CA PHE A 51 -0.95 -3.30 -4.85
C PHE A 51 -1.50 -4.39 -3.93
N TYR A 52 -2.81 -4.34 -3.68
CA TYR A 52 -3.50 -5.15 -2.68
C TYR A 52 -4.74 -5.83 -3.26
N TYR A 53 -4.90 -7.11 -2.95
CA TYR A 53 -5.90 -7.99 -3.55
C TYR A 53 -6.88 -8.50 -2.47
N PRO A 54 -8.10 -7.92 -2.35
CA PRO A 54 -9.09 -8.32 -1.36
C PRO A 54 -9.94 -9.51 -1.83
N TRP A 55 -9.45 -10.32 -2.77
CA TRP A 55 -10.27 -11.30 -3.49
C TRP A 55 -10.25 -12.71 -2.90
N TYR A 56 -9.38 -12.99 -1.92
CA TYR A 56 -9.24 -14.32 -1.33
C TYR A 56 -10.44 -14.63 -0.43
N GLY A 57 -10.88 -15.88 -0.42
CA GLY A 57 -12.06 -16.30 0.34
C GLY A 57 -11.91 -17.69 0.92
N SER A 58 -12.48 -17.90 2.11
CA SER A 58 -12.47 -19.19 2.80
C SER A 58 -13.90 -19.63 3.19
N PRO A 59 -14.15 -20.95 3.31
CA PRO A 59 -15.44 -21.46 3.77
C PRO A 59 -15.88 -20.98 5.14
N ALA A 60 -14.93 -20.59 6.01
CA ALA A 60 -15.23 -20.17 7.37
C ALA A 60 -15.97 -18.82 7.44
N VAL A 61 -15.71 -17.92 6.49
CA VAL A 61 -16.27 -16.55 6.50
C VAL A 61 -17.30 -16.39 5.37
N HIS A 62 -17.00 -16.85 4.15
CA HIS A 62 -17.84 -16.65 2.96
C HIS A 62 -18.40 -17.94 2.35
N GLY A 63 -18.30 -19.07 3.06
CA GLY A 63 -18.96 -20.32 2.70
C GLY A 63 -18.34 -21.07 1.51
N SER A 64 -17.31 -20.52 0.86
CA SER A 64 -16.57 -21.18 -0.22
C SER A 64 -15.13 -20.68 -0.34
N TRP A 65 -14.26 -21.51 -0.92
CA TRP A 65 -12.93 -21.08 -1.37
C TRP A 65 -13.04 -20.13 -2.56
N ARG A 66 -12.30 -19.01 -2.52
CA ARG A 66 -12.13 -18.08 -3.64
C ARG A 66 -10.65 -17.83 -3.87
N HIS A 67 -10.22 -17.82 -5.14
CA HIS A 67 -8.84 -17.67 -5.61
C HIS A 67 -7.88 -18.81 -5.21
N TRP A 68 -7.91 -19.32 -3.97
CA TRP A 68 -6.99 -20.35 -3.50
C TRP A 68 -6.98 -21.65 -4.31
N GLN A 69 -8.10 -22.00 -4.95
CA GLN A 69 -8.27 -23.19 -5.79
C GLN A 69 -7.76 -23.05 -7.23
N GLN A 70 -7.27 -21.86 -7.61
CA GLN A 70 -6.73 -21.60 -8.95
C GLN A 70 -5.66 -22.64 -9.32
N GLY A 71 -5.51 -22.96 -10.62
CA GLY A 71 -4.65 -24.05 -11.09
C GLY A 71 -5.15 -25.47 -10.77
N GLY A 72 -6.38 -25.61 -10.23
CA GLY A 72 -6.97 -26.91 -9.87
C GLY A 72 -6.56 -27.42 -8.48
N HIS A 73 -6.02 -26.53 -7.65
CA HIS A 73 -5.57 -26.82 -6.30
C HIS A 73 -6.74 -27.04 -5.31
N GLN A 74 -6.47 -27.67 -4.16
CA GLN A 74 -7.45 -28.08 -3.16
C GLN A 74 -7.09 -27.49 -1.78
N PRO A 75 -7.62 -26.31 -1.43
CA PRO A 75 -7.30 -25.65 -0.17
C PRO A 75 -7.99 -26.33 1.04
N PRO A 76 -7.41 -26.25 2.25
CA PRO A 76 -6.22 -25.46 2.59
C PRO A 76 -4.88 -26.19 2.34
N GLU A 77 -4.88 -27.50 2.06
CA GLU A 77 -3.63 -28.26 1.94
C GLU A 77 -2.81 -27.84 0.71
N SER A 78 -3.50 -27.57 -0.39
CA SER A 78 -2.90 -27.19 -1.68
C SER A 78 -3.54 -25.90 -2.19
N VAL A 79 -2.76 -24.83 -2.38
CA VAL A 79 -3.22 -23.56 -2.97
C VAL A 79 -2.52 -23.28 -4.30
N GLY A 80 -3.18 -22.53 -5.16
CA GLY A 80 -2.68 -22.04 -6.46
C GLY A 80 -1.72 -20.87 -6.29
N ALA A 81 -0.64 -21.09 -5.55
CA ALA A 81 0.45 -20.14 -5.30
C ALA A 81 1.73 -20.93 -4.95
N ASP A 82 2.88 -20.43 -5.40
CA ASP A 82 4.20 -21.04 -5.15
C ASP A 82 4.71 -20.82 -3.73
N PHE A 83 4.23 -19.78 -3.08
CA PHE A 83 4.41 -19.56 -1.65
C PHE A 83 3.08 -19.81 -0.91
N TYR A 84 3.16 -20.20 0.36
CA TYR A 84 1.98 -20.40 1.21
C TYR A 84 1.87 -19.25 2.23
N PRO A 85 0.72 -18.59 2.39
CA PRO A 85 0.59 -17.47 3.32
C PRO A 85 0.84 -17.87 4.77
N LEU A 86 1.47 -16.99 5.55
CA LEU A 86 1.67 -17.21 6.99
C LEU A 86 0.33 -17.30 7.74
N LEU A 87 -0.70 -16.58 7.28
CA LEU A 87 -2.07 -16.66 7.82
C LEU A 87 -2.86 -17.87 7.29
N GLY A 88 -2.26 -18.69 6.44
CA GLY A 88 -2.94 -19.77 5.73
C GLY A 88 -3.82 -19.28 4.58
N ALA A 89 -4.62 -20.18 4.01
CA ALA A 89 -5.63 -19.83 3.00
C ALA A 89 -6.76 -19.01 3.65
N TYR A 90 -6.53 -17.72 3.84
CA TYR A 90 -7.39 -16.81 4.59
C TYR A 90 -8.60 -16.31 3.77
N ASP A 91 -9.52 -15.61 4.44
CA ASP A 91 -10.55 -14.81 3.79
C ASP A 91 -10.18 -13.33 3.89
N ALA A 92 -10.12 -12.63 2.76
CA ALA A 92 -9.84 -11.18 2.73
C ALA A 92 -11.04 -10.32 3.17
N GLY A 93 -12.15 -10.95 3.54
CA GLY A 93 -13.28 -10.35 4.26
C GLY A 93 -13.26 -10.54 5.78
N ASP A 94 -12.25 -11.22 6.34
CA ASP A 94 -12.06 -11.32 7.79
C ASP A 94 -11.36 -10.07 8.32
N GLU A 95 -12.01 -9.38 9.26
CA GLU A 95 -11.50 -8.15 9.88
C GLU A 95 -10.11 -8.35 10.51
N GLU A 96 -9.84 -9.48 11.16
CA GLU A 96 -8.54 -9.73 11.81
C GLU A 96 -7.43 -9.97 10.78
N VAL A 97 -7.77 -10.57 9.65
CA VAL A 97 -6.86 -10.74 8.51
C VAL A 97 -6.52 -9.38 7.91
N VAL A 98 -7.53 -8.56 7.60
CA VAL A 98 -7.32 -7.20 7.06
C VAL A 98 -6.52 -6.34 8.05
N ALA A 99 -6.82 -6.43 9.36
CA ALA A 99 -6.10 -5.71 10.39
C ALA A 99 -4.62 -6.15 10.45
N GLN A 100 -4.35 -7.45 10.32
CA GLN A 100 -2.99 -7.95 10.24
C GLN A 100 -2.26 -7.48 8.96
N HIS A 101 -2.96 -7.44 7.82
CA HIS A 101 -2.41 -6.90 6.59
C HIS A 101 -1.99 -5.43 6.77
N MET A 102 -2.87 -4.60 7.35
CA MET A 102 -2.53 -3.19 7.59
C MET A 102 -1.37 -3.02 8.57
N ARG A 103 -1.25 -3.87 9.59
CA ARG A 103 -0.06 -3.91 10.46
C ARG A 103 1.23 -4.22 9.67
N TRP A 104 1.18 -5.13 8.71
CA TRP A 104 2.32 -5.46 7.86
C TRP A 104 2.66 -4.37 6.84
N VAL A 105 1.66 -3.72 6.25
CA VAL A 105 1.84 -2.52 5.40
C VAL A 105 2.58 -1.44 6.19
N ARG A 106 2.16 -1.19 7.44
CA ARG A 106 2.82 -0.25 8.34
C ARG A 106 4.24 -0.67 8.73
N GLN A 107 4.47 -1.97 8.98
CA GLN A 107 5.80 -2.53 9.25
C GLN A 107 6.75 -2.28 8.07
N ALA A 108 6.26 -2.46 6.84
CA ALA A 108 7.00 -2.18 5.60
C ALA A 108 7.23 -0.67 5.36
N GLY A 109 6.70 0.22 6.20
CA GLY A 109 6.82 1.67 6.02
C GLY A 109 5.98 2.25 4.89
N VAL A 110 5.09 1.45 4.30
CA VAL A 110 4.17 1.86 3.23
C VAL A 110 2.98 2.61 3.85
N GLY A 111 2.53 3.68 3.18
CA GLY A 111 1.40 4.51 3.63
C GLY A 111 0.09 4.26 2.89
N VAL A 112 0.16 3.65 1.70
CA VAL A 112 -1.00 3.50 0.81
C VAL A 112 -1.08 2.07 0.28
N VAL A 113 -2.28 1.49 0.33
CA VAL A 113 -2.60 0.29 -0.47
C VAL A 113 -3.40 0.71 -1.69
N ALA A 114 -3.06 0.20 -2.86
CA ALA A 114 -3.84 0.36 -4.08
C ALA A 114 -4.68 -0.91 -4.26
N THR A 115 -5.96 -0.86 -3.86
CA THR A 115 -6.83 -2.04 -3.89
C THR A 115 -7.29 -2.33 -5.31
N THR A 116 -7.10 -3.57 -5.77
CA THR A 116 -7.74 -4.07 -7.00
C THR A 116 -9.26 -3.93 -6.89
N TRP A 117 -9.89 -3.54 -8.00
CA TRP A 117 -11.33 -3.26 -8.07
C TRP A 117 -11.87 -3.64 -9.45
N TRP A 118 -12.90 -4.49 -9.46
CA TRP A 118 -13.42 -5.18 -10.67
C TRP A 118 -14.80 -4.68 -11.12
N GLY A 119 -15.18 -3.46 -10.77
CA GLY A 119 -16.49 -2.90 -11.15
C GLY A 119 -17.45 -2.74 -9.98
N GLN A 120 -18.49 -1.93 -10.20
CA GLN A 120 -19.50 -1.63 -9.19
C GLN A 120 -20.24 -2.92 -8.79
N GLY A 121 -20.36 -3.17 -7.48
CA GLY A 121 -21.00 -4.36 -6.95
C GLY A 121 -20.21 -5.66 -7.12
N SER A 122 -18.97 -5.62 -7.63
CA SER A 122 -18.09 -6.80 -7.66
C SER A 122 -17.81 -7.33 -6.25
N TYR A 123 -17.23 -8.52 -6.15
CA TYR A 123 -16.81 -9.06 -4.85
C TYR A 123 -15.86 -8.10 -4.14
N GLU A 124 -14.91 -7.52 -4.87
CA GLU A 124 -13.91 -6.58 -4.38
C GLU A 124 -14.55 -5.25 -3.97
N ASP A 125 -15.54 -4.72 -4.72
CA ASP A 125 -16.30 -3.54 -4.31
C ASP A 125 -17.04 -3.76 -2.98
N GLN A 126 -17.54 -4.97 -2.73
CA GLN A 126 -18.19 -5.33 -1.46
C GLN A 126 -17.20 -5.40 -0.28
N ARG A 127 -15.88 -5.51 -0.54
CA ARG A 127 -14.83 -5.51 0.50
C ARG A 127 -14.38 -4.12 0.91
N VAL A 128 -14.61 -3.12 0.05
CA VAL A 128 -14.13 -1.77 0.24
C VAL A 128 -14.53 -1.15 1.59
N PRO A 129 -15.80 -1.27 2.08
CA PRO A 129 -16.16 -0.66 3.37
C PRO A 129 -15.30 -1.17 4.54
N LEU A 130 -15.16 -2.50 4.66
CA LEU A 130 -14.32 -3.12 5.69
C LEU A 130 -12.85 -2.68 5.54
N LEU A 131 -12.32 -2.71 4.32
CA LEU A 131 -10.94 -2.31 4.06
C LEU A 131 -10.68 -0.87 4.48
N LEU A 132 -11.59 0.05 4.14
CA LEU A 132 -11.48 1.46 4.49
C LEU A 132 -11.51 1.67 6.01
N ASP A 133 -12.47 1.06 6.71
CA ASP A 133 -12.60 1.17 8.17
C ASP A 133 -11.30 0.69 8.86
N VAL A 134 -10.84 -0.51 8.53
CA VAL A 134 -9.63 -1.10 9.13
C VAL A 134 -8.36 -0.34 8.74
N ALA A 135 -8.25 0.12 7.50
CA ALA A 135 -7.12 0.95 7.06
C ALA A 135 -7.04 2.26 7.85
N ALA A 136 -8.18 2.92 8.11
CA ALA A 136 -8.22 4.13 8.93
C ALA A 136 -7.72 3.89 10.35
N GLU A 137 -8.13 2.80 10.99
CA GLU A 137 -7.69 2.43 12.34
C GLU A 137 -6.18 2.21 12.44
N HIS A 138 -5.57 1.73 11.35
CA HIS A 138 -4.14 1.44 11.26
C HIS A 138 -3.30 2.56 10.61
N GLY A 139 -3.92 3.69 10.24
CA GLY A 139 -3.23 4.82 9.63
C GLY A 139 -2.61 4.47 8.26
N VAL A 140 -3.37 3.72 7.46
CA VAL A 140 -3.10 3.38 6.06
C VAL A 140 -4.18 4.02 5.20
N ALA A 141 -3.80 4.56 4.05
CA ALA A 141 -4.74 5.11 3.08
C ALA A 141 -5.00 4.09 1.94
N VAL A 142 -6.12 4.25 1.25
CA VAL A 142 -6.59 3.36 0.17
C VAL A 142 -6.71 4.15 -1.13
N ALA A 143 -5.90 3.77 -2.12
CA ALA A 143 -6.01 4.16 -3.52
C ALA A 143 -6.63 3.02 -4.34
N TRP A 144 -6.86 3.26 -5.63
CA TRP A 144 -7.68 2.38 -6.47
C TRP A 144 -6.90 1.81 -7.64
N HIS A 145 -6.99 0.51 -7.86
CA HIS A 145 -6.41 -0.18 -9.02
C HIS A 145 -7.56 -0.79 -9.82
N LEU A 146 -7.94 -0.09 -10.89
CA LEU A 146 -9.07 -0.43 -11.73
C LEU A 146 -8.67 -1.54 -12.71
N GLU A 147 -9.34 -2.67 -12.59
CA GLU A 147 -9.06 -3.89 -13.35
C GLU A 147 -9.79 -3.91 -14.70
N PRO A 148 -9.32 -4.69 -15.68
CA PRO A 148 -9.95 -4.85 -16.98
C PRO A 148 -11.14 -5.81 -16.87
N TYR A 149 -12.18 -5.39 -16.15
CA TYR A 149 -13.45 -6.10 -16.14
C TYR A 149 -14.07 -6.14 -17.55
N GLU A 150 -15.00 -7.08 -17.76
CA GLU A 150 -15.64 -7.30 -19.05
C GLU A 150 -16.26 -6.00 -19.60
N GLU A 151 -15.94 -5.68 -20.85
CA GLU A 151 -16.42 -4.48 -21.56
C GLU A 151 -16.01 -3.13 -20.94
N ARG A 152 -14.97 -3.05 -20.09
CA ARG A 152 -14.47 -1.77 -19.61
C ARG A 152 -14.05 -0.84 -20.77
N THR A 153 -14.52 0.40 -20.73
CA THR A 153 -14.21 1.47 -21.68
C THR A 153 -13.67 2.71 -20.98
N ALA A 154 -13.21 3.71 -21.73
CA ALA A 154 -12.85 5.01 -21.17
C ALA A 154 -14.04 5.68 -20.45
N LEU A 155 -15.23 5.64 -21.05
CA LEU A 155 -16.45 6.20 -20.45
C LEU A 155 -16.85 5.45 -19.17
N SER A 156 -16.85 4.11 -19.17
CA SER A 156 -17.18 3.37 -17.95
C SER A 156 -16.15 3.59 -16.85
N THR A 157 -14.88 3.80 -17.21
CA THR A 157 -13.82 4.17 -16.24
C THR A 157 -14.09 5.54 -15.60
N VAL A 158 -14.58 6.52 -16.37
CA VAL A 158 -15.04 7.82 -15.85
C VAL A 158 -16.20 7.65 -14.87
N ASP A 159 -17.21 6.86 -15.25
CA ASP A 159 -18.37 6.58 -14.41
C ASP A 159 -17.97 5.86 -13.11
N ASP A 160 -17.02 4.94 -13.17
CA ASP A 160 -16.50 4.22 -11.99
C ASP A 160 -15.70 5.13 -11.06
N ILE A 161 -14.86 6.01 -11.60
CA ILE A 161 -14.14 7.02 -10.81
C ILE A 161 -15.14 7.92 -10.09
N ALA A 162 -16.22 8.35 -10.76
CA ALA A 162 -17.28 9.14 -10.16
C ALA A 162 -18.00 8.37 -9.04
N TYR A 163 -18.38 7.11 -9.29
CA TYR A 163 -18.99 6.23 -8.29
C TYR A 163 -18.11 6.06 -7.06
N ILE A 164 -16.83 5.74 -7.24
CA ILE A 164 -15.87 5.55 -6.15
C ILE A 164 -15.73 6.83 -5.32
N ASN A 165 -15.61 7.97 -6.00
CA ASN A 165 -15.51 9.28 -5.33
C ASN A 165 -16.78 9.62 -4.54
N GLU A 166 -17.96 9.41 -5.11
CA GLU A 166 -19.24 9.69 -4.44
C GLU A 166 -19.45 8.76 -3.24
N ARG A 167 -19.20 7.46 -3.44
CA ARG A 167 -19.52 6.44 -2.45
C ARG A 167 -18.51 6.37 -1.31
N TYR A 168 -17.22 6.51 -1.61
CA TYR A 168 -16.13 6.27 -0.66
C TYR A 168 -15.28 7.52 -0.37
N GLY A 169 -15.36 8.56 -1.21
CA GLY A 169 -14.46 9.72 -1.16
C GLY A 169 -14.53 10.58 0.10
N GLY A 170 -15.56 10.40 0.94
CA GLY A 170 -15.69 11.02 2.25
C GLY A 170 -15.04 10.23 3.40
N HIS A 171 -14.55 9.02 3.15
CA HIS A 171 -13.94 8.18 4.17
C HIS A 171 -12.54 8.68 4.56
N PRO A 172 -12.14 8.68 5.85
CA PRO A 172 -10.83 9.19 6.29
C PRO A 172 -9.62 8.43 5.73
N ALA A 173 -9.77 7.14 5.42
CA ALA A 173 -8.73 6.36 4.75
C ALA A 173 -8.69 6.52 3.22
N PHE A 174 -9.63 7.26 2.62
CA PHE A 174 -9.63 7.45 1.17
C PHE A 174 -8.41 8.29 0.75
N TYR A 175 -7.49 7.70 -0.02
CA TYR A 175 -6.21 8.33 -0.34
C TYR A 175 -6.42 9.58 -1.19
N ARG A 176 -5.69 10.64 -0.83
CA ARG A 176 -5.55 11.86 -1.60
C ARG A 176 -4.10 12.31 -1.54
N ASP A 177 -3.54 12.65 -2.69
CA ASP A 177 -2.19 13.20 -2.73
C ASP A 177 -2.22 14.70 -2.44
N ALA A 178 -1.79 15.06 -1.23
CA ALA A 178 -1.71 16.46 -0.78
C ALA A 178 -0.72 17.30 -1.60
N ALA A 179 0.36 16.71 -2.14
CA ALA A 179 1.34 17.43 -2.96
C ALA A 179 0.80 17.77 -4.36
N HIS A 180 -0.16 16.98 -4.85
CA HIS A 180 -0.70 17.09 -6.20
C HIS A 180 -2.19 17.47 -6.21
N GLY A 181 -2.54 18.47 -5.39
CA GLY A 181 -3.86 19.11 -5.40
C GLY A 181 -4.92 18.42 -4.54
N ASN A 182 -4.51 17.58 -3.58
CA ASN A 182 -5.40 16.77 -2.74
C ASN A 182 -6.34 15.87 -3.56
N ARG A 183 -5.82 15.36 -4.69
CA ARG A 183 -6.55 14.55 -5.67
C ARG A 183 -6.45 13.05 -5.33
N PRO A 184 -7.53 12.28 -5.52
CA PRO A 184 -7.48 10.82 -5.40
C PRO A 184 -6.61 10.17 -6.47
N ALA A 185 -6.10 8.97 -6.21
CA ALA A 185 -5.26 8.22 -7.15
C ALA A 185 -5.97 6.97 -7.68
N PHE A 186 -5.94 6.78 -9.00
CA PHE A 186 -6.50 5.64 -9.73
C PHE A 186 -5.48 5.08 -10.72
N TYR A 187 -5.14 3.81 -10.58
CA TYR A 187 -4.29 3.06 -11.49
C TYR A 187 -5.16 2.28 -12.48
N VAL A 188 -5.00 2.50 -13.77
CA VAL A 188 -5.78 1.77 -14.80
C VAL A 188 -4.96 0.62 -15.34
N PHE A 189 -5.24 -0.61 -14.87
CA PHE A 189 -4.56 -1.81 -15.32
C PHE A 189 -4.89 -2.13 -16.77
N ASN A 190 -3.94 -2.61 -17.56
CA ASN A 190 -4.10 -2.91 -18.98
C ASN A 190 -4.71 -1.73 -19.77
N SER A 191 -4.30 -0.49 -19.46
CA SER A 191 -4.82 0.73 -20.09
C SER A 191 -4.64 0.74 -21.62
N LEU A 192 -3.63 0.02 -22.14
CA LEU A 192 -3.34 -0.05 -23.58
C LEU A 192 -4.37 -0.85 -24.39
N LEU A 193 -5.24 -1.63 -23.75
CA LEU A 193 -6.35 -2.32 -24.41
C LEU A 193 -7.39 -1.34 -24.99
N THR A 194 -7.45 -0.12 -24.44
CA THR A 194 -8.27 0.97 -24.96
C THR A 194 -7.39 1.95 -25.74
N GLN A 195 -7.87 2.36 -26.92
CA GLN A 195 -7.11 3.25 -27.81
C GLN A 195 -7.31 4.72 -27.48
N ASP A 196 -8.56 5.12 -27.21
CA ASP A 196 -8.97 6.50 -26.99
C ASP A 196 -9.42 6.67 -25.53
N TRP A 197 -8.74 7.57 -24.82
CA TRP A 197 -8.98 7.89 -23.42
C TRP A 197 -9.49 9.32 -23.23
N SER A 198 -9.92 10.00 -24.30
CA SER A 198 -10.34 11.41 -24.27
C SER A 198 -11.47 11.70 -23.27
N GLU A 199 -12.32 10.72 -22.96
CA GLU A 199 -13.35 10.83 -21.92
C GLU A 199 -12.77 11.12 -20.52
N LEU A 200 -11.51 10.72 -20.23
CA LEU A 200 -10.86 11.00 -18.94
C LEU A 200 -10.70 12.50 -18.65
N ALA A 201 -10.78 13.36 -19.68
CA ALA A 201 -10.84 14.80 -19.49
C ALA A 201 -11.95 15.24 -18.51
N ALA A 202 -13.03 14.45 -18.39
CA ALA A 202 -14.12 14.71 -17.45
C ALA A 202 -13.71 14.60 -15.96
N VAL A 203 -12.68 13.81 -15.64
CA VAL A 203 -12.28 13.51 -14.25
C VAL A 203 -10.83 13.89 -13.93
N GLY A 204 -9.96 14.07 -14.92
CA GLY A 204 -8.53 14.31 -14.72
C GLY A 204 -8.15 15.62 -14.01
N GLY A 205 -9.08 16.59 -13.95
CA GLY A 205 -8.89 17.83 -13.18
C GLY A 205 -8.95 17.62 -11.66
N GLU A 206 -9.71 16.64 -11.21
CA GLU A 206 -9.95 16.37 -9.78
C GLU A 206 -9.30 15.07 -9.29
N ASN A 207 -8.80 14.25 -10.21
CA ASN A 207 -8.24 12.93 -9.94
C ASN A 207 -6.86 12.79 -10.59
N ILE A 208 -6.04 11.89 -10.04
CA ILE A 208 -4.79 11.44 -10.65
C ILE A 208 -5.08 10.05 -11.22
N VAL A 209 -5.28 9.98 -12.54
CA VAL A 209 -5.48 8.71 -13.26
C VAL A 209 -4.19 8.31 -13.95
N LEU A 210 -3.66 7.13 -13.64
CA LEU A 210 -2.38 6.62 -14.13
C LEU A 210 -2.59 5.54 -15.20
N ALA A 211 -1.87 5.66 -16.32
CA ALA A 211 -1.81 4.62 -17.35
C ALA A 211 -0.71 3.60 -17.04
N GLN A 212 -1.00 2.31 -17.25
CA GLN A 212 0.03 1.26 -17.20
C GLN A 212 0.84 1.24 -18.51
N THR A 213 1.91 2.03 -18.60
CA THR A 213 2.77 2.06 -19.78
C THR A 213 4.08 2.83 -19.54
N THR A 214 5.08 2.56 -20.37
CA THR A 214 6.26 3.43 -20.57
C THR A 214 6.21 4.16 -21.92
N ASP A 215 5.23 3.87 -22.77
CA ASP A 215 5.01 4.57 -24.03
C ASP A 215 4.28 5.90 -23.78
N VAL A 216 5.06 6.97 -23.66
CA VAL A 216 4.56 8.33 -23.40
C VAL A 216 3.60 8.86 -24.47
N SER A 217 3.59 8.27 -25.67
CA SER A 217 2.63 8.66 -26.72
C SER A 217 1.19 8.24 -26.39
N ARG A 218 1.00 7.35 -25.41
CA ARG A 218 -0.30 6.80 -24.99
C ARG A 218 -0.85 7.46 -23.72
N VAL A 219 -0.27 8.57 -23.28
CA VAL A 219 -0.51 9.15 -21.94
C VAL A 219 -1.27 10.49 -22.00
N GLY A 220 -1.62 10.99 -23.19
CA GLY A 220 -2.15 12.35 -23.38
C GLY A 220 -3.36 12.74 -22.52
N ASP A 221 -4.22 11.79 -22.18
CA ASP A 221 -5.44 12.01 -21.38
C ASP A 221 -5.27 11.65 -19.87
N PHE A 222 -4.12 11.11 -19.50
CA PHE A 222 -3.81 10.66 -18.14
C PHE A 222 -3.05 11.72 -17.34
N GLN A 223 -2.97 11.53 -16.01
CA GLN A 223 -2.25 12.40 -15.08
C GLN A 223 -0.93 11.78 -14.61
N GLY A 224 -0.54 10.65 -15.19
CA GLY A 224 0.73 9.98 -14.94
C GLY A 224 0.77 8.56 -15.48
N VAL A 225 1.86 7.87 -15.16
CA VAL A 225 2.11 6.49 -15.61
C VAL A 225 2.74 5.62 -14.53
N TYR A 226 2.51 4.32 -14.64
CA TYR A 226 3.11 3.27 -13.82
C TYR A 226 3.41 2.03 -14.68
N THR A 227 4.18 1.07 -14.15
CA THR A 227 4.65 -0.08 -14.95
C THR A 227 3.99 -1.41 -14.59
N TYR A 228 3.48 -1.55 -13.36
CA TYR A 228 2.92 -2.76 -12.74
C TYR A 228 3.87 -3.96 -12.68
N ALA A 229 4.28 -4.50 -13.82
CA ALA A 229 5.05 -5.74 -13.89
C ALA A 229 6.35 -5.64 -13.08
N VAL A 230 6.79 -6.77 -12.53
CA VAL A 230 8.13 -6.90 -11.96
C VAL A 230 9.11 -6.92 -13.13
N LEU A 231 9.83 -5.82 -13.33
CA LEU A 231 10.76 -5.65 -14.44
C LEU A 231 12.20 -5.58 -13.93
N THR A 232 13.12 -6.24 -14.63
CA THR A 232 14.57 -6.18 -14.39
C THR A 232 15.32 -5.35 -15.43
N GLU A 233 14.60 -4.86 -16.44
CA GLU A 233 15.13 -4.03 -17.53
C GLU A 233 14.51 -2.63 -17.47
N PHE A 234 15.37 -1.61 -17.52
CA PHE A 234 15.00 -0.21 -17.25
C PHE A 234 15.32 0.74 -18.42
N GLU A 235 15.51 0.19 -19.62
CA GLU A 235 15.85 0.97 -20.80
C GLU A 235 14.79 2.06 -21.06
N GLY A 236 15.25 3.29 -21.27
CA GLY A 236 14.40 4.44 -21.58
C GLY A 236 13.69 5.08 -20.38
N TRP A 237 13.79 4.52 -19.17
CA TRP A 237 13.07 5.04 -17.98
C TRP A 237 13.45 6.48 -17.63
N ALA A 238 14.72 6.87 -17.82
CA ALA A 238 15.13 8.27 -17.64
C ALA A 238 14.36 9.23 -18.56
N GLY A 239 14.09 8.83 -19.80
CA GLY A 239 13.30 9.61 -20.74
C GLY A 239 11.83 9.70 -20.34
N VAL A 240 11.25 8.60 -19.82
CA VAL A 240 9.88 8.60 -19.29
C VAL A 240 9.77 9.53 -18.08
N ALA A 241 10.71 9.46 -17.15
CA ALA A 241 10.75 10.31 -15.96
C ALA A 241 10.93 11.79 -16.31
N GLU A 242 11.84 12.11 -17.25
CA GLU A 242 12.02 13.48 -17.76
C GLU A 242 10.75 14.00 -18.42
N TRP A 243 10.11 13.19 -19.26
CA TRP A 243 8.89 13.55 -19.96
C TRP A 243 7.72 13.79 -18.98
N CYS A 244 7.52 12.92 -17.98
CA CYS A 244 6.49 13.10 -16.97
C CYS A 244 6.70 14.41 -16.21
N ARG A 245 7.93 14.65 -15.74
CA ARG A 245 8.30 15.89 -15.03
C ARG A 245 8.08 17.14 -15.88
N ALA A 246 8.44 17.11 -17.17
CA ALA A 246 8.25 18.23 -18.08
C ALA A 246 6.78 18.57 -18.34
N ASN A 247 5.88 17.59 -18.17
CA ASN A 247 4.45 17.75 -18.40
C ASN A 247 3.62 17.81 -17.09
N GLY A 248 4.27 17.82 -15.92
CA GLY A 248 3.59 17.85 -14.62
C GLY A 248 2.76 16.58 -14.34
N LEU A 249 3.20 15.45 -14.88
CA LEU A 249 2.56 14.14 -14.73
C LEU A 249 3.31 13.31 -13.68
N ILE A 250 2.58 12.45 -12.98
CA ILE A 250 3.14 11.53 -11.99
C ILE A 250 3.91 10.41 -12.67
N TRP A 251 5.15 10.19 -12.25
CA TRP A 251 5.90 8.96 -12.54
C TRP A 251 5.88 8.04 -11.32
N ALA A 252 5.24 6.86 -11.47
CA ALA A 252 5.05 5.88 -10.40
C ALA A 252 5.57 4.48 -10.78
N PRO A 253 6.89 4.30 -11.03
CA PRO A 253 7.46 3.01 -11.41
C PRO A 253 7.15 1.92 -10.37
N SER A 254 6.97 0.70 -10.85
CA SER A 254 6.68 -0.47 -10.01
C SER A 254 7.93 -1.28 -9.70
N VAL A 255 8.04 -1.74 -8.45
CA VAL A 255 9.10 -2.65 -7.97
C VAL A 255 8.48 -3.91 -7.39
N GLY A 256 9.18 -5.05 -7.44
CA GLY A 256 8.67 -6.30 -6.87
C GLY A 256 9.78 -7.30 -6.55
N PRO A 257 9.53 -8.25 -5.63
CA PRO A 257 10.58 -9.14 -5.13
C PRO A 257 10.99 -10.25 -6.10
N GLY A 258 10.14 -10.55 -7.08
CA GLY A 258 10.29 -11.62 -8.06
C GLY A 258 8.93 -11.96 -8.68
N TYR A 259 8.89 -13.01 -9.51
CA TYR A 259 7.69 -13.47 -10.19
C TYR A 259 7.76 -14.99 -10.43
N ILE A 260 6.69 -15.71 -10.10
CA ILE A 260 6.49 -17.13 -10.41
C ILE A 260 5.00 -17.48 -10.29
N ASP A 261 4.41 -18.03 -11.35
CA ASP A 261 2.97 -18.32 -11.41
C ASP A 261 2.61 -19.76 -11.82
N ASP A 262 3.61 -20.64 -11.91
CA ASP A 262 3.50 -22.01 -12.43
C ASP A 262 2.38 -22.82 -11.78
N ARG A 263 2.11 -22.62 -10.48
CA ARG A 263 1.03 -23.32 -9.77
C ARG A 263 -0.34 -22.73 -10.04
N ALA A 264 -0.44 -21.41 -10.13
CA ALA A 264 -1.71 -20.75 -10.37
C ALA A 264 -2.17 -20.92 -11.83
N VAL A 265 -1.23 -20.89 -12.77
CA VAL A 265 -1.49 -20.98 -14.21
C VAL A 265 -0.64 -22.08 -14.84
N PRO A 266 -1.00 -23.37 -14.65
CA PRO A 266 -0.21 -24.48 -15.16
C PRO A 266 -0.01 -24.40 -16.68
N GLY A 267 1.25 -24.43 -17.11
CA GLY A 267 1.64 -24.34 -18.51
C GLY A 267 1.75 -22.91 -19.04
N ASN A 268 1.66 -21.89 -18.19
CA ASN A 268 2.09 -20.56 -18.55
C ASN A 268 3.60 -20.54 -18.88
N THR A 269 4.01 -19.58 -19.70
CA THR A 269 5.40 -19.44 -20.16
C THR A 269 5.96 -18.06 -19.86
N THR A 270 5.31 -17.28 -18.99
CA THR A 270 5.88 -16.03 -18.47
C THR A 270 7.20 -16.37 -17.77
N GLU A 271 8.22 -15.54 -17.98
CA GLU A 271 9.54 -15.77 -17.41
C GLU A 271 9.51 -15.65 -15.89
N THR A 272 10.00 -16.68 -15.20
CA THR A 272 10.24 -16.64 -13.76
C THR A 272 11.36 -15.67 -13.44
N ILE A 273 11.08 -14.76 -12.51
CA ILE A 273 12.08 -13.86 -11.94
C ILE A 273 12.37 -14.36 -10.53
N ASP A 274 13.50 -15.04 -10.36
CA ASP A 274 13.95 -15.54 -9.06
C ASP A 274 14.16 -14.36 -8.09
N ARG A 275 13.79 -14.55 -6.81
CA ARG A 275 14.04 -13.56 -5.77
C ARG A 275 15.51 -13.49 -5.38
N ALA A 276 16.29 -14.54 -5.67
CA ALA A 276 17.72 -14.65 -5.40
C ALA A 276 18.09 -14.23 -3.96
N ASP A 277 17.42 -14.81 -2.97
CA ASP A 277 17.55 -14.47 -1.54
C ASP A 277 17.42 -12.96 -1.25
N GLY A 278 16.68 -12.24 -2.08
CA GLY A 278 16.41 -10.82 -1.95
C GLY A 278 17.30 -9.89 -2.80
N GLU A 279 18.31 -10.42 -3.47
CA GLU A 279 19.20 -9.64 -4.36
C GLU A 279 18.42 -9.00 -5.51
N THR A 280 17.45 -9.71 -6.08
CA THR A 280 16.61 -9.20 -7.17
C THR A 280 15.81 -7.96 -6.75
N TYR A 281 15.16 -8.01 -5.58
CA TYR A 281 14.36 -6.89 -5.09
C TYR A 281 15.23 -5.66 -4.85
N ASP A 282 16.44 -5.86 -4.31
CA ASP A 282 17.41 -4.78 -4.07
C ASP A 282 17.94 -4.16 -5.37
N ALA A 283 18.21 -4.99 -6.38
CA ALA A 283 18.64 -4.53 -7.68
C ALA A 283 17.56 -3.66 -8.33
N ILE A 284 16.29 -4.10 -8.28
CA ILE A 284 15.16 -3.36 -8.83
C ILE A 284 14.99 -2.01 -8.11
N TRP A 285 14.92 -2.00 -6.76
CA TRP A 285 14.82 -0.75 -6.00
C TRP A 285 15.99 0.20 -6.28
N SER A 286 17.22 -0.32 -6.31
CA SER A 286 18.41 0.47 -6.63
C SER A 286 18.31 1.10 -8.02
N ALA A 287 17.90 0.31 -9.01
CA ALA A 287 17.76 0.76 -10.39
C ALA A 287 16.67 1.84 -10.51
N VAL A 288 15.49 1.63 -9.93
CA VAL A 288 14.36 2.57 -9.97
C VAL A 288 14.72 3.92 -9.34
N LEU A 289 15.52 3.94 -8.28
CA LEU A 289 15.94 5.18 -7.61
C LEU A 289 17.20 5.81 -8.21
N SER A 290 17.85 5.13 -9.16
CA SER A 290 19.14 5.57 -9.70
C SER A 290 18.99 6.83 -10.58
N PRO A 291 19.97 7.75 -10.57
CA PRO A 291 20.00 8.87 -11.51
C PRO A 291 19.97 8.44 -12.99
N GLU A 292 20.57 7.27 -13.30
CA GLU A 292 20.62 6.72 -14.66
C GLU A 292 19.23 6.36 -15.21
N ASN A 293 18.28 6.05 -14.33
CA ASN A 293 16.90 5.71 -14.69
C ASN A 293 15.90 6.84 -14.36
N GLY A 294 16.38 8.08 -14.21
CA GLY A 294 15.52 9.26 -14.01
C GLY A 294 15.47 9.81 -12.58
N GLY A 295 16.22 9.20 -11.66
CA GLY A 295 16.33 9.62 -10.26
C GLY A 295 15.07 9.31 -9.44
N SER A 296 14.91 10.01 -8.32
CA SER A 296 13.77 9.81 -7.41
C SER A 296 12.44 10.09 -8.14
N PRO A 297 11.53 9.11 -8.27
CA PRO A 297 10.22 9.30 -8.87
C PRO A 297 9.27 10.07 -7.93
N ASP A 298 8.10 10.45 -8.43
CA ASP A 298 7.06 11.10 -7.61
C ASP A 298 6.50 10.09 -6.61
N TRP A 299 6.13 8.90 -7.09
CA TRP A 299 5.68 7.77 -6.27
C TRP A 299 6.50 6.52 -6.60
N VAL A 300 6.48 5.53 -5.72
CA VAL A 300 6.88 4.14 -6.04
C VAL A 300 5.68 3.24 -5.81
N SER A 301 5.34 2.42 -6.80
CA SER A 301 4.37 1.35 -6.61
C SER A 301 5.10 0.03 -6.34
N ILE A 302 4.52 -0.86 -5.53
CA ILE A 302 5.09 -2.16 -5.22
C ILE A 302 4.12 -3.25 -5.67
N THR A 303 4.61 -4.14 -6.52
CA THR A 303 3.95 -5.33 -7.03
C THR A 303 4.57 -6.54 -6.33
N SER A 304 3.98 -7.06 -5.26
CA SER A 304 2.66 -6.70 -4.68
C SER A 304 2.64 -6.94 -3.17
N PHE A 305 1.56 -6.53 -2.48
CA PHE A 305 1.33 -7.00 -1.11
C PHE A 305 1.10 -8.51 -1.14
N ASN A 306 0.03 -8.95 -1.80
CA ASN A 306 -0.50 -10.31 -1.68
C ASN A 306 -1.00 -10.91 -3.00
N GLU A 307 -0.39 -10.60 -4.14
CA GLU A 307 -0.66 -11.35 -5.37
C GLU A 307 0.04 -12.71 -5.30
N TRP A 308 -0.59 -13.64 -4.58
CA TRP A 308 -0.03 -14.96 -4.31
C TRP A 308 0.10 -15.80 -5.57
N HIS A 309 -0.80 -15.60 -6.55
CA HIS A 309 -0.82 -16.39 -7.79
C HIS A 309 0.41 -16.13 -8.64
N GLU A 310 0.91 -14.90 -8.66
CA GLU A 310 2.07 -14.49 -9.45
C GLU A 310 3.38 -14.53 -8.66
N GLY A 311 3.34 -14.94 -7.39
CA GLY A 311 4.54 -15.04 -6.56
C GLY A 311 5.27 -13.71 -6.34
N SER A 312 4.63 -12.57 -6.64
CA SER A 312 5.17 -11.21 -6.45
C SER A 312 4.94 -10.63 -5.05
N THR A 313 4.26 -11.40 -4.20
CA THR A 313 3.87 -11.05 -2.83
C THR A 313 5.04 -10.68 -1.90
N ILE A 314 4.89 -9.61 -1.13
CA ILE A 314 5.74 -9.31 0.05
C ILE A 314 5.05 -9.68 1.38
N GLU A 315 3.78 -10.09 1.34
CA GLU A 315 3.07 -10.62 2.50
C GLU A 315 3.87 -11.81 3.07
N PRO A 316 3.95 -11.95 4.40
CA PRO A 316 4.68 -13.04 5.01
C PRO A 316 4.25 -14.43 4.54
N ALA A 317 5.22 -15.20 4.07
CA ALA A 317 5.04 -16.60 3.70
C ALA A 317 5.38 -17.52 4.89
N SER A 318 4.65 -18.62 5.03
CA SER A 318 4.92 -19.63 6.05
C SER A 318 6.27 -20.30 5.82
N ALA A 319 7.10 -20.34 6.86
CA ALA A 319 8.35 -21.11 6.86
C ALA A 319 8.10 -22.63 7.03
N THR A 320 6.89 -23.02 7.44
CA THR A 320 6.47 -24.43 7.58
C THR A 320 5.15 -24.66 6.84
N PRO A 321 5.16 -24.57 5.50
CA PRO A 321 3.95 -24.73 4.71
C PRO A 321 3.45 -26.20 4.72
N PRO A 322 2.21 -26.48 4.30
CA PRO A 322 1.69 -27.84 4.24
C PRO A 322 2.64 -28.78 3.46
N PRO A 323 2.99 -29.96 4.02
CA PRO A 323 3.97 -30.84 3.40
C PRO A 323 3.45 -31.49 2.13
N GLY A 324 4.35 -31.91 1.24
CA GLY A 324 4.00 -32.68 0.03
C GLY A 324 3.60 -31.83 -1.19
N HIS A 325 3.76 -30.51 -1.12
CA HIS A 325 3.35 -29.58 -2.19
C HIS A 325 4.48 -28.72 -2.76
N ASN A 326 5.72 -28.87 -2.28
CA ASN A 326 6.92 -28.15 -2.74
C ASN A 326 6.77 -26.62 -2.77
N TYR A 327 6.09 -26.05 -1.76
CA TYR A 327 6.04 -24.60 -1.62
C TYR A 327 7.43 -24.02 -1.42
N LEU A 328 7.68 -22.88 -2.06
CA LEU A 328 8.79 -22.02 -1.74
C LEU A 328 8.55 -21.32 -0.40
N THR A 329 9.64 -20.93 0.25
CA THR A 329 9.62 -20.13 1.48
C THR A 329 10.58 -18.95 1.32
N TYR A 330 10.61 -18.06 2.30
CA TYR A 330 11.59 -16.98 2.34
C TYR A 330 12.90 -17.37 3.04
N ASP A 331 13.08 -18.64 3.43
CA ASP A 331 14.34 -19.13 4.01
C ASP A 331 15.53 -18.79 3.10
N GLY A 332 16.56 -18.18 3.65
CA GLY A 332 17.71 -17.65 2.91
C GLY A 332 17.63 -16.15 2.63
N ALA A 333 16.43 -15.58 2.50
CA ALA A 333 16.25 -14.18 2.12
C ALA A 333 16.93 -13.23 3.11
N TYR A 334 17.86 -12.41 2.60
CA TYR A 334 18.70 -11.49 3.38
C TYR A 334 19.44 -12.18 4.55
N GLY A 335 19.74 -13.47 4.43
CA GLY A 335 20.40 -14.28 5.46
C GLY A 335 19.48 -14.71 6.61
N MET A 336 18.18 -14.48 6.52
CA MET A 336 17.19 -14.92 7.51
C MET A 336 16.81 -16.38 7.30
N THR A 337 16.47 -17.09 8.38
CA THR A 337 16.10 -18.52 8.31
C THR A 337 14.90 -18.83 9.20
N GLY A 338 14.20 -19.92 8.89
CA GLY A 338 13.05 -20.40 9.64
C GLY A 338 11.96 -19.35 9.79
N ALA A 339 11.35 -19.27 10.97
CA ALA A 339 10.22 -18.35 11.21
C ALA A 339 10.58 -16.86 11.06
N GLU A 340 11.86 -16.50 11.24
CA GLU A 340 12.31 -15.11 11.11
C GLU A 340 12.29 -14.64 9.64
N SER A 341 12.47 -15.55 8.68
CA SER A 341 12.49 -15.19 7.26
C SER A 341 11.10 -14.81 6.72
N ALA A 342 10.02 -15.17 7.41
CA ALA A 342 8.66 -14.89 6.99
C ALA A 342 8.43 -13.38 6.74
N THR A 343 9.09 -12.49 7.49
CA THR A 343 8.94 -11.03 7.34
C THR A 343 10.04 -10.36 6.53
N ALA A 344 10.96 -11.12 5.93
CA ALA A 344 12.16 -10.60 5.28
C ALA A 344 11.87 -9.49 4.25
N TYR A 345 10.87 -9.68 3.39
CA TYR A 345 10.50 -8.70 2.36
C TYR A 345 9.77 -7.48 2.92
N LEU A 346 9.09 -7.57 4.07
CA LEU A 346 8.54 -6.40 4.76
C LEU A 346 9.67 -5.54 5.33
N GLU A 347 10.66 -6.16 5.98
CA GLU A 347 11.82 -5.48 6.55
C GLU A 347 12.67 -4.82 5.47
N ARG A 348 12.86 -5.50 4.34
CA ARG A 348 13.58 -4.90 3.21
C ARG A 348 12.80 -3.78 2.54
N THR A 349 11.48 -3.92 2.39
CA THR A 349 10.64 -2.83 1.90
C THR A 349 10.78 -1.60 2.79
N ARG A 350 10.76 -1.78 4.13
CA ARG A 350 10.98 -0.69 5.08
C ARG A 350 12.31 0.03 4.86
N HIS A 351 13.39 -0.72 4.64
CA HIS A 351 14.69 -0.15 4.32
C HIS A 351 14.64 0.74 3.07
N TRP A 352 14.08 0.24 1.98
CA TRP A 352 14.01 0.97 0.70
C TRP A 352 13.07 2.17 0.75
N VAL A 353 11.95 2.07 1.47
CA VAL A 353 11.08 3.22 1.72
C VAL A 353 11.84 4.32 2.46
N ASP A 354 12.65 3.97 3.46
CA ASP A 354 13.46 4.96 4.18
C ASP A 354 14.56 5.57 3.28
N VAL A 355 15.16 4.79 2.37
CA VAL A 355 16.08 5.30 1.34
C VAL A 355 15.37 6.31 0.42
N PHE A 356 14.24 5.93 -0.17
CA PHE A 356 13.44 6.77 -1.06
C PHE A 356 13.07 8.11 -0.40
N ARG A 357 12.54 8.08 0.83
CA ARG A 357 12.16 9.30 1.57
C ARG A 357 13.33 10.24 1.82
N ASN A 358 14.51 9.70 2.09
CA ASN A 358 15.71 10.51 2.34
C ASN A 358 16.25 11.13 1.05
N SER A 359 16.18 10.41 -0.06
CA SER A 359 16.53 10.93 -1.40
C SER A 359 15.60 12.06 -1.83
N SER A 360 14.28 11.92 -1.66
CA SER A 360 13.30 12.96 -2.03
C SER A 360 13.44 14.24 -1.21
N ARG A 361 13.87 14.16 0.06
CA ARG A 361 14.09 15.34 0.93
C ARG A 361 15.38 16.10 0.61
N GLY A 362 16.38 15.45 0.00
CA GLY A 362 17.68 16.06 -0.32
C GLY A 362 17.63 17.10 -1.44
N VAL A 363 16.60 17.06 -2.29
CA VAL A 363 16.47 17.94 -3.47
C VAL A 363 15.75 19.27 -3.15
N GLY A 364 15.07 19.38 -2.00
CA GLY A 364 14.26 20.54 -1.61
C GLY A 364 14.90 21.54 -0.63
N GLY A 365 16.18 21.39 -0.28
CA GLY A 365 16.80 22.07 0.85
C GLY A 365 17.84 23.14 0.52
N SER A 366 17.49 24.20 -0.20
CA SER A 366 18.20 25.49 -0.04
C SER A 366 17.41 26.37 0.94
N PRO A 367 17.96 26.75 2.10
CA PRO A 367 17.28 27.68 2.98
C PRO A 367 17.23 29.03 2.29
N VAL A 368 16.03 29.49 1.94
CA VAL A 368 15.78 30.90 1.63
C VAL A 368 16.01 31.65 2.94
N VAL A 369 17.21 32.22 3.10
CA VAL A 369 17.46 33.29 4.05
C VAL A 369 16.64 34.49 3.57
N ARG A 370 15.62 34.85 4.34
CA ARG A 370 15.00 36.19 4.28
C ARG A 370 15.60 37.04 5.37
#